data_AF-A0A7S3KCQ5-F1
#
_entry.id   AF-A0A7S3KCQ5-F1
#
_cell.length_a   1.000
_cell.length_b   1.000
_cell.length_c   1.000
_cell.angle_alpha   90.00
_cell.angle_beta   90.00
_cell.angle_gamma   90.00
#
_symmetry.space_group_name_H-M   'P 1'
#
loop_
_entity.id
_entity.type
_entity.pdbx_description
1 polymer ?
#
loop_
_entity_poly.entity_id
_entity_poly.type
_entity_poly.pdbx_seq_one_letter_code
_entity_poly.pdbx_strand_id
1 'polypeptide(L)'
;MLKQRLEELKEKERKFEERIQIHKENMHKEVELKKRYHSFQSQRMEQRRKLLGEEKEKEKSLSIKRLHEKDKHTEQVLKHRNEEYKILAEFESLKRDKRLNEAKRLQKVREYQKVKAFERIQAERSKSEIIQEQRKKILNCKIEENEKVKFIKEQLKEKIKAAQGHGTDDLEELMENPYKDFNPVMNKSMQEMVNKLSIDDPKRPRRSLKKKRGNSPAKKRKSPPKKSKSKKKKAK
;
A
#
# COMPACT_ATOMS: atom_id res chain seq x y z
N MET A 1 -46.67 -103.58 -102.60
CA MET A 1 -47.10 -103.65 -101.19
C MET A 1 -45.93 -103.47 -100.22
N LEU A 2 -44.84 -104.26 -100.31
CA LEU A 2 -43.66 -104.11 -99.44
C LEU A 2 -42.84 -102.81 -99.66
N LYS A 3 -42.70 -102.35 -100.91
CA LYS A 3 -41.94 -101.13 -101.24
C LYS A 3 -42.54 -99.86 -100.61
N GLN A 4 -43.85 -99.65 -100.70
CA GLN A 4 -44.54 -98.48 -100.13
C GLN A 4 -44.42 -98.42 -98.61
N ARG A 5 -44.54 -99.57 -97.93
CA ARG A 5 -44.45 -99.64 -96.47
C ARG A 5 -43.03 -99.33 -95.96
N LEU A 6 -42.00 -99.71 -96.72
CA LEU A 6 -40.61 -99.32 -96.45
C LEU A 6 -40.38 -97.81 -96.61
N GLU A 7 -41.03 -97.20 -97.59
CA GLU A 7 -40.91 -95.77 -97.87
C GLU A 7 -41.58 -94.91 -96.77
N GLU A 8 -42.77 -95.31 -96.32
CA GLU A 8 -43.46 -94.70 -95.17
C GLU A 8 -42.66 -94.83 -93.86
N LEU A 9 -42.04 -95.99 -93.63
CA LEU A 9 -41.19 -96.18 -92.44
C LEU A 9 -39.95 -95.28 -92.50
N LYS A 10 -39.31 -95.15 -93.66
CA LYS A 10 -38.17 -94.23 -93.86
C LYS A 10 -38.56 -92.76 -93.73
N GLU A 11 -39.76 -92.38 -94.12
CA GLU A 11 -40.25 -91.00 -93.94
C GLU A 11 -40.59 -90.72 -92.47
N LYS A 12 -41.16 -91.69 -91.75
CA LYS A 12 -41.40 -91.58 -90.30
C LYS A 12 -40.09 -91.50 -89.52
N GLU A 13 -39.09 -92.30 -89.91
CA GLU A 13 -37.74 -92.25 -89.33
C GLU A 13 -37.12 -90.87 -89.53
N ARG A 14 -37.15 -90.31 -90.75
CA ARG A 14 -36.69 -88.93 -91.02
C ARG A 14 -37.43 -87.87 -90.23
N LYS A 15 -38.77 -87.92 -90.16
CA LYS A 15 -39.57 -86.98 -89.34
C LYS A 15 -39.26 -87.11 -87.85
N PHE A 16 -38.92 -88.31 -87.39
CA PHE A 16 -38.54 -88.55 -86.00
C PHE A 16 -37.13 -88.01 -85.72
N GLU A 17 -36.17 -88.21 -86.63
CA GLU A 17 -34.84 -87.61 -86.57
C GLU A 17 -34.90 -86.08 -86.54
N GLU A 18 -35.71 -85.46 -87.42
CA GLU A 18 -35.94 -84.02 -87.43
C GLU A 18 -36.50 -83.51 -86.10
N ARG A 19 -37.50 -84.20 -85.53
CA ARG A 19 -38.07 -83.84 -84.22
C ARG A 19 -37.04 -83.97 -83.09
N ILE A 20 -36.23 -85.02 -83.10
CA ILE A 20 -35.13 -85.19 -82.14
C ILE A 20 -34.11 -84.06 -82.28
N GLN A 21 -33.78 -83.67 -83.51
CA GLN A 21 -32.81 -82.61 -83.78
C GLN A 21 -33.34 -81.25 -83.29
N ILE A 22 -34.58 -80.90 -83.60
CA ILE A 22 -35.25 -79.69 -83.11
C ILE A 22 -35.32 -79.68 -81.57
N HIS A 23 -35.64 -80.81 -80.95
CA HIS A 23 -35.69 -80.91 -79.49
C HIS A 23 -34.30 -80.70 -78.85
N LYS A 24 -33.24 -81.30 -79.42
CA LYS A 24 -31.86 -81.08 -78.99
C LYS A 24 -31.45 -79.60 -79.10
N GLU A 25 -31.81 -78.94 -80.20
CA GLU A 25 -31.53 -77.51 -80.39
C GLU A 25 -32.27 -76.64 -79.38
N ASN A 26 -33.54 -76.93 -79.09
CA ASN A 26 -34.32 -76.18 -78.09
C ASN A 26 -33.78 -76.36 -76.68
N MET A 27 -33.39 -77.59 -76.30
CA MET A 27 -32.72 -77.87 -75.03
C MET A 27 -31.40 -77.11 -74.93
N HIS A 28 -30.61 -77.07 -76.01
CA HIS A 28 -29.38 -76.31 -76.04
C HIS A 28 -29.63 -74.80 -75.87
N LYS A 29 -30.62 -74.24 -76.57
CA LYS A 29 -31.02 -72.83 -76.45
C LYS A 29 -31.46 -72.47 -75.03
N GLU A 30 -32.24 -73.33 -74.37
CA GLU A 30 -32.69 -73.09 -72.99
C GLU A 30 -31.51 -73.11 -71.99
N VAL A 31 -30.59 -74.06 -72.14
CA VAL A 31 -29.37 -74.12 -71.33
C VAL A 31 -28.52 -72.86 -71.53
N GLU A 32 -28.39 -72.40 -72.76
CA GLU A 32 -27.63 -71.18 -73.07
C GLU A 32 -28.29 -69.91 -72.51
N LEU A 33 -29.62 -69.79 -72.61
CA LEU A 33 -30.39 -68.71 -71.99
C LEU A 33 -30.20 -68.67 -70.47
N LYS A 34 -30.26 -69.83 -69.79
CA LYS A 34 -30.00 -69.93 -68.35
C LYS A 34 -28.57 -69.49 -68.00
N LYS A 35 -27.57 -69.92 -68.79
CA LYS A 35 -26.17 -69.49 -68.62
C LYS A 35 -26.02 -67.98 -68.77
N ARG A 36 -26.61 -67.37 -69.81
CA ARG A 36 -26.58 -65.92 -70.04
C ARG A 36 -27.24 -65.15 -68.88
N TYR A 37 -28.39 -65.63 -68.38
CA TYR A 37 -29.07 -65.01 -67.25
C TYR A 37 -28.23 -65.03 -65.96
N HIS A 38 -27.61 -66.15 -65.63
CA HIS A 38 -26.74 -66.24 -64.44
C HIS A 38 -25.47 -65.39 -64.57
N SER A 39 -24.91 -65.27 -65.79
CA SER A 39 -23.80 -64.35 -66.06
C SER A 39 -24.22 -62.89 -65.82
N PHE A 40 -25.38 -62.48 -66.35
CA PHE A 40 -25.93 -61.14 -66.13
C PHE A 40 -26.22 -60.86 -64.65
N GLN A 41 -26.80 -61.81 -63.92
CA GLN A 41 -27.00 -61.69 -62.47
C GLN A 41 -25.68 -61.53 -61.72
N SER A 42 -24.66 -62.33 -62.07
CA SER A 42 -23.33 -62.25 -61.47
C SER A 42 -22.68 -60.88 -61.72
N GLN A 43 -22.73 -60.39 -62.96
CA GLN A 43 -22.21 -59.06 -63.33
C GLN A 43 -22.93 -57.95 -62.56
N ARG A 44 -24.26 -58.00 -62.44
CA ARG A 44 -25.04 -57.01 -61.70
C ARG A 44 -24.72 -57.02 -60.21
N MET A 45 -24.54 -58.21 -59.63
CA MET A 45 -24.13 -58.35 -58.23
C MET A 45 -22.72 -57.82 -57.98
N GLU A 46 -21.79 -58.03 -58.92
CA GLU A 46 -20.44 -57.48 -58.82
C GLU A 46 -20.41 -55.96 -58.95
N GLN A 47 -21.16 -55.39 -59.90
CA GLN A 47 -21.34 -53.94 -60.01
C GLN A 47 -21.93 -53.34 -58.73
N ARG A 48 -22.95 -53.99 -58.14
CA ARG A 48 -23.53 -53.56 -56.86
C ARG A 48 -22.52 -53.63 -55.72
N ARG A 49 -21.69 -54.69 -55.65
CA ARG A 49 -20.61 -54.79 -54.65
C ARG A 49 -19.57 -53.68 -54.80
N LYS A 50 -19.19 -53.33 -56.03
CA LYS A 50 -18.26 -52.23 -56.31
C LYS A 50 -18.83 -50.89 -55.85
N LEU A 51 -20.06 -50.55 -56.23
CA LEU A 51 -20.72 -49.30 -55.81
C LEU A 51 -20.84 -49.19 -54.28
N LEU A 52 -21.26 -50.27 -53.60
CA LEU A 52 -21.33 -50.30 -52.13
C LEU A 52 -19.95 -50.17 -51.46
N GLY A 53 -18.88 -50.64 -52.11
CA GLY A 53 -17.51 -50.46 -51.65
C GLY A 53 -17.07 -49.00 -51.72
N GLU A 54 -17.30 -48.35 -52.85
CA GLU A 54 -16.98 -46.92 -53.06
C GLU A 54 -17.75 -46.00 -52.11
N GLU A 55 -19.03 -46.26 -51.85
CA GLU A 55 -19.83 -45.48 -50.89
C GLU A 55 -19.24 -45.57 -49.48
N LYS A 56 -18.85 -46.77 -49.03
CA LYS A 56 -18.24 -46.97 -47.71
C LYS A 56 -16.87 -46.30 -47.60
N GLU A 57 -16.05 -46.33 -48.64
CA GLU A 57 -14.76 -45.64 -48.66
C GLU A 57 -14.93 -44.11 -48.64
N LYS A 58 -15.92 -43.58 -49.38
CA LYS A 58 -16.27 -42.16 -49.34
C LYS A 58 -16.73 -41.74 -47.94
N GLU A 59 -17.60 -42.50 -47.29
CA GLU A 59 -18.04 -42.22 -45.91
C GLU A 59 -16.89 -42.25 -44.90
N LYS A 60 -15.99 -43.24 -44.99
CA LYS A 60 -14.78 -43.30 -44.16
C LYS A 60 -13.88 -42.09 -44.40
N SER A 61 -13.70 -41.67 -45.65
CA SER A 61 -12.88 -40.49 -45.97
C SER A 61 -13.48 -39.19 -45.40
N LEU A 62 -14.80 -39.06 -45.45
CA LEU A 62 -15.53 -37.91 -44.89
C LEU A 62 -15.46 -37.89 -43.36
N SER A 63 -15.53 -39.05 -42.70
CA SER A 63 -15.42 -39.12 -41.24
C SER A 63 -14.02 -38.73 -40.74
N ILE A 64 -12.96 -39.18 -41.42
CA ILE A 64 -11.58 -38.81 -41.11
C ILE A 64 -11.37 -37.30 -41.29
N LYS A 65 -11.89 -36.70 -42.37
CA LYS A 65 -11.80 -35.25 -42.59
C LYS A 65 -12.46 -34.45 -41.47
N ARG A 66 -13.68 -34.83 -41.07
CA ARG A 66 -14.39 -34.17 -39.95
C ARG A 66 -13.65 -34.29 -38.63
N LEU A 67 -13.04 -35.45 -38.35
CA LEU A 67 -12.23 -35.64 -37.15
C LEU A 67 -11.02 -34.72 -37.15
N HIS A 68 -10.28 -34.66 -38.27
CA HIS A 68 -9.10 -33.81 -38.40
C HIS A 68 -9.39 -32.31 -38.30
N GLU A 69 -10.52 -31.85 -38.85
CA GLU A 69 -10.98 -30.47 -38.68
C GLU A 69 -11.32 -30.14 -37.23
N LYS A 70 -11.97 -31.07 -36.52
CA LYS A 70 -12.24 -30.93 -35.08
C LYS A 70 -10.95 -30.84 -34.29
N ASP A 71 -9.97 -31.71 -34.58
CA ASP A 71 -8.68 -31.72 -33.89
C ASP A 71 -7.93 -30.39 -34.12
N LYS A 72 -7.87 -29.90 -35.37
CA LYS A 72 -7.31 -28.58 -35.70
C LYS A 72 -7.96 -27.44 -34.92
N HIS A 73 -9.29 -27.43 -34.83
CA HIS A 73 -10.01 -26.43 -34.05
C HIS A 73 -9.65 -26.54 -32.56
N THR A 74 -9.60 -27.75 -32.00
CA THR A 74 -9.20 -27.93 -30.59
C THR A 74 -7.78 -27.47 -30.32
N GLU A 75 -6.83 -27.71 -31.23
CA GLU A 75 -5.46 -27.21 -31.13
C GLU A 75 -5.41 -25.68 -31.16
N GLN A 76 -6.17 -25.04 -32.05
CA GLN A 76 -6.26 -23.57 -32.10
C GLN A 76 -6.83 -22.99 -30.79
N VAL A 77 -7.89 -23.59 -30.24
CA VAL A 77 -8.48 -23.17 -28.96
C VAL A 77 -7.49 -23.35 -27.82
N LEU A 78 -6.76 -24.46 -27.76
CA LEU A 78 -5.75 -24.71 -26.74
C LEU A 78 -4.60 -23.72 -26.83
N LYS A 79 -4.15 -23.39 -28.06
CA LYS A 79 -3.11 -22.38 -28.29
C LYS A 79 -3.54 -21.00 -27.78
N HIS A 80 -4.75 -20.54 -28.15
CA HIS A 80 -5.29 -19.27 -27.67
C HIS A 80 -5.41 -19.23 -26.14
N ARG A 81 -5.91 -20.29 -25.51
CA ARG A 81 -5.98 -20.37 -24.04
C ARG A 81 -4.60 -20.29 -23.38
N ASN A 82 -3.60 -20.95 -23.95
CA ASN A 82 -2.23 -20.88 -23.43
C ASN A 82 -1.64 -19.46 -23.55
N GLU A 83 -1.91 -18.75 -24.64
CA GLU A 83 -1.54 -17.35 -24.80
C GLU A 83 -2.25 -16.45 -23.78
N GLU A 84 -3.56 -16.65 -23.54
CA GLU A 84 -4.30 -15.95 -22.49
C GLU A 84 -3.70 -16.18 -21.10
N TYR A 85 -3.39 -17.42 -20.75
CA TYR A 85 -2.75 -17.73 -19.46
C TYR A 85 -1.38 -17.07 -19.32
N LYS A 86 -0.59 -17.02 -20.41
CA LYS A 86 0.70 -16.32 -20.41
C LYS A 86 0.54 -14.82 -20.17
N ILE A 87 -0.40 -14.17 -20.86
CA ILE A 87 -0.70 -12.75 -20.69
C ILE A 87 -1.15 -12.46 -19.24
N LEU A 88 -2.00 -13.31 -18.67
CA LEU A 88 -2.46 -13.17 -17.28
C LEU A 88 -1.29 -13.27 -16.28
N ALA A 89 -0.37 -14.23 -16.50
CA ALA A 89 0.81 -14.39 -15.67
C ALA A 89 1.77 -13.17 -15.75
N GLU A 90 1.99 -12.64 -16.95
CA GLU A 90 2.80 -11.42 -17.17
C GLU A 90 2.19 -10.20 -16.44
N PHE A 91 0.86 -10.03 -16.54
CA PHE A 91 0.16 -8.94 -15.87
C PHE A 91 0.24 -9.05 -14.34
N GLU A 92 0.14 -10.25 -13.79
CA GLU A 92 0.30 -10.48 -12.36
C GLU A 92 1.74 -10.22 -11.89
N SER A 93 2.74 -10.61 -12.69
CA SER A 93 4.15 -10.27 -12.43
C SER A 93 4.35 -8.76 -12.36
N LEU A 94 3.84 -8.02 -13.35
CA LEU A 94 3.95 -6.56 -13.40
C LEU A 94 3.31 -5.88 -12.17
N LYS A 95 2.18 -6.42 -11.67
CA LYS A 95 1.56 -5.94 -10.43
C LYS A 95 2.43 -6.19 -9.20
N ARG A 96 3.12 -7.33 -9.12
CA ARG A 96 4.07 -7.64 -8.03
C ARG A 96 5.26 -6.67 -8.05
N ASP A 97 5.83 -6.41 -9.22
CA ASP A 97 6.98 -5.51 -9.36
C ASP A 97 6.63 -4.06 -8.98
N LYS A 98 5.45 -3.58 -9.38
CA LYS A 98 4.95 -2.25 -8.96
C LYS A 98 4.84 -2.15 -7.43
N ARG A 99 4.29 -3.17 -6.76
CA ARG A 99 4.19 -3.22 -5.29
C ARG A 99 5.57 -3.23 -4.62
N LEU A 100 6.51 -4.01 -5.16
CA LEU A 100 7.88 -4.09 -4.63
C LEU A 100 8.60 -2.74 -4.74
N ASN A 101 8.50 -2.07 -5.88
CA ASN A 101 9.13 -0.77 -6.10
C ASN A 101 8.53 0.32 -5.20
N GLU A 102 7.21 0.32 -5.01
CA GLU A 102 6.58 1.22 -4.07
C GLU A 102 7.03 0.97 -2.63
N ALA A 103 7.15 -0.29 -2.21
CA ALA A 103 7.66 -0.64 -0.88
C ALA A 103 9.10 -0.14 -0.67
N LYS A 104 9.99 -0.34 -1.66
CA LYS A 104 11.38 0.19 -1.64
C LYS A 104 11.39 1.73 -1.55
N ARG A 105 10.52 2.41 -2.30
CA ARG A 105 10.38 3.88 -2.22
C ARG A 105 9.97 4.33 -0.82
N LEU A 106 8.97 3.69 -0.22
CA LEU A 106 8.48 4.02 1.11
C LEU A 106 9.54 3.77 2.19
N GLN A 107 10.34 2.72 2.05
CA GLN A 107 11.46 2.46 2.95
C GLN A 107 12.48 3.62 2.94
N LYS A 108 12.92 4.07 1.76
CA LYS A 108 13.84 5.22 1.63
C LYS A 108 13.28 6.49 2.27
N VAL A 109 11.98 6.74 2.11
CA VAL A 109 11.31 7.88 2.76
C VAL A 109 11.34 7.77 4.28
N ARG A 110 11.08 6.57 4.85
CA ARG A 110 11.16 6.34 6.30
C ARG A 110 12.58 6.52 6.83
N GLU A 111 13.57 6.00 6.12
CA GLU A 111 15.00 6.15 6.48
C GLU A 111 15.40 7.64 6.50
N TYR A 112 15.01 8.40 5.48
CA TYR A 112 15.26 9.85 5.44
C TYR A 112 14.58 10.60 6.59
N GLN A 113 13.32 10.27 6.89
CA GLN A 113 12.61 10.86 8.02
C GLN A 113 13.28 10.54 9.36
N LYS A 114 13.79 9.31 9.52
CA LYS A 114 14.53 8.89 10.71
C LYS A 114 15.79 9.73 10.88
N VAL A 115 16.61 9.88 9.84
CA VAL A 115 17.82 10.73 9.88
C VAL A 115 17.48 12.17 10.24
N LYS A 116 16.49 12.78 9.58
CA LYS A 116 16.04 14.14 9.90
C LYS A 116 15.54 14.31 11.34
N ALA A 117 14.90 13.29 11.90
CA ALA A 117 14.46 13.32 13.30
C ALA A 117 15.67 13.31 14.26
N PHE A 118 16.69 12.49 13.98
CA PHE A 118 17.94 12.49 14.76
C PHE A 118 18.67 13.83 14.68
N GLU A 119 18.78 14.43 13.48
CA GLU A 119 19.40 15.75 13.30
C GLU A 119 18.71 16.84 14.14
N ARG A 120 17.36 16.81 14.21
CA ARG A 120 16.59 17.74 15.06
C ARG A 120 16.89 17.55 16.55
N ILE A 121 16.90 16.30 17.02
CA ILE A 121 17.20 15.99 18.41
C ILE A 121 18.64 16.42 18.76
N GLN A 122 19.59 16.21 17.85
CA GLN A 122 20.99 16.62 18.05
C GLN A 122 21.12 18.15 18.13
N ALA A 123 20.42 18.88 17.26
CA ALA A 123 20.40 20.34 17.29
C ALA A 123 19.72 20.91 18.54
N GLU A 124 18.74 20.21 19.12
CA GLU A 124 18.12 20.59 20.39
C GLU A 124 19.05 20.34 21.60
N ARG A 125 19.80 19.22 21.57
CA ARG A 125 20.81 18.90 22.59
C ARG A 125 21.93 19.93 22.64
N SER A 126 22.49 20.33 21.50
CA SER A 126 23.57 21.33 21.45
C SER A 126 23.13 22.70 21.96
N LYS A 127 21.92 23.16 21.61
CA LYS A 127 21.35 24.41 22.16
C LYS A 127 21.19 24.35 23.67
N SER A 128 20.77 23.20 24.20
CA SER A 128 20.58 23.00 25.64
C SER A 128 21.91 23.05 26.39
N GLU A 129 22.97 22.45 25.83
CA GLU A 129 24.32 22.47 26.38
C GLU A 129 24.89 23.90 26.46
N ILE A 130 24.75 24.69 25.40
CA ILE A 130 25.15 26.11 25.39
C ILE A 130 24.45 26.90 26.51
N ILE A 131 23.15 26.70 26.69
CA ILE A 131 22.37 27.38 27.75
C ILE A 131 22.87 26.96 29.14
N GLN A 132 23.19 25.68 29.34
CA GLN A 132 23.73 25.19 30.61
C GLN A 132 25.10 25.81 30.92
N GLU A 133 25.97 25.92 29.92
CA GLU A 133 27.28 26.56 30.08
C GLU A 133 27.17 28.06 30.41
N GLN A 134 26.28 28.78 29.72
CA GLN A 134 26.00 30.18 30.03
C GLN A 134 25.47 30.37 31.46
N ARG A 135 24.56 29.50 31.93
CA ARG A 135 24.06 29.53 33.31
C ARG A 135 25.18 29.31 34.33
N LYS A 136 26.11 28.39 34.05
CA LYS A 136 27.28 28.15 34.90
C LYS A 136 28.16 29.39 34.99
N LYS A 137 28.44 30.05 33.86
CA LYS A 137 29.20 31.31 33.83
C LYS A 137 28.52 32.42 34.64
N ILE A 138 27.22 32.62 34.45
CA ILE A 138 26.43 33.61 35.21
C ILE A 138 26.46 33.31 36.71
N LEU A 139 26.32 32.04 37.10
CA LEU A 139 26.36 31.64 38.50
C LEU A 139 27.71 31.97 39.15
N ASN A 140 28.82 31.67 38.47
CA ASN A 140 30.16 31.97 38.97
C ASN A 140 30.37 33.49 39.16
N CYS A 141 29.98 34.31 38.18
CA CYS A 141 30.05 35.76 38.32
C CYS A 141 29.27 36.26 39.54
N LYS A 142 28.07 35.71 39.80
CA LYS A 142 27.28 36.06 40.99
C LYS A 142 27.94 35.66 42.30
N ILE A 143 28.64 34.53 42.33
CA ILE A 143 29.38 34.08 43.51
C ILE A 143 30.53 35.06 43.78
N GLU A 144 31.31 35.40 42.75
CA GLU A 144 32.42 36.36 42.86
C GLU A 144 31.95 37.76 43.29
N GLU A 145 30.85 38.26 42.73
CA GLU A 145 30.25 39.54 43.15
C GLU A 145 29.83 39.51 44.61
N ASN A 146 29.22 38.41 45.07
CA ASN A 146 28.84 38.24 46.47
C ASN A 146 30.05 38.20 47.40
N GLU A 147 31.16 37.57 47.00
CA GLU A 147 32.41 37.57 47.76
C GLU A 147 33.02 38.96 47.85
N LYS A 148 33.04 39.73 46.75
CA LYS A 148 33.47 41.14 46.77
C LYS A 148 32.61 41.98 47.71
N VAL A 149 31.29 41.80 47.67
CA VAL A 149 30.38 42.53 48.58
C VAL A 149 30.63 42.14 50.03
N LYS A 150 30.86 40.85 50.34
CA LYS A 150 31.22 40.40 51.69
C LYS A 150 32.53 41.04 52.16
N PHE A 151 33.55 41.03 51.32
CA PHE A 151 34.84 41.62 51.61
C PHE A 151 34.73 43.13 51.88
N ILE A 152 33.99 43.87 51.04
CA ILE A 152 33.75 45.31 51.25
C ILE A 152 33.00 45.56 52.56
N LYS A 153 32.00 44.72 52.89
CA LYS A 153 31.27 44.83 54.16
C LYS A 153 32.18 44.60 55.37
N GLU A 154 33.11 43.66 55.27
CA GLU A 154 34.09 43.37 56.33
C GLU A 154 35.06 44.54 56.52
N GLN A 155 35.62 45.07 55.42
CA GLN A 155 36.45 46.28 55.43
C GLN A 155 35.73 47.50 56.03
N LEU A 156 34.44 47.70 55.72
CA LEU A 156 33.66 48.79 56.30
C LEU A 156 33.43 48.59 57.80
N LYS A 157 33.19 47.36 58.26
CA LYS A 157 33.05 47.06 59.69
C LYS A 157 34.33 47.37 60.46
N GLU A 158 35.49 47.00 59.92
CA GLU A 158 36.80 47.32 60.53
C GLU A 158 37.04 48.83 60.61
N LYS A 159 36.74 49.57 59.53
CA LYS A 159 36.84 51.04 59.52
C LYS A 159 35.90 51.70 60.52
N ILE A 160 34.66 51.22 60.65
CA ILE A 160 33.73 51.72 61.67
C ILE A 160 34.26 51.45 63.08
N LYS A 161 34.78 50.24 63.35
CA LYS A 161 35.37 49.90 64.65
C LYS A 161 36.57 50.79 64.99
N ALA A 162 37.42 51.10 64.00
CA ALA A 162 38.55 52.01 64.17
C ALA A 162 38.09 53.46 64.44
N ALA A 163 37.02 53.91 63.78
CA ALA A 163 36.44 55.24 64.01
C ALA A 163 35.74 55.36 65.37
N GLN A 164 35.14 54.28 65.89
CA GLN A 164 34.55 54.22 67.24
C GLN A 164 35.58 54.19 68.38
N GLY A 165 36.87 54.02 68.09
CA GLY A 165 37.97 54.18 69.06
C GLY A 165 38.28 55.63 69.42
N HIS A 166 37.65 56.61 68.77
CA HIS A 166 37.73 58.03 69.12
C HIS A 166 36.32 58.53 69.51
N GLY A 167 36.03 58.58 70.82
CA GLY A 167 34.85 59.27 71.38
C GLY A 167 33.70 58.39 71.88
N THR A 168 33.95 57.16 72.31
CA THR A 168 32.90 56.28 72.86
C THR A 168 32.46 56.64 74.28
N ASP A 169 33.31 57.29 75.09
CA ASP A 169 32.93 57.69 76.46
C ASP A 169 31.91 58.86 76.44
N ASP A 170 32.07 59.82 75.52
CA ASP A 170 31.16 60.98 75.43
C ASP A 170 29.80 60.65 74.78
N LEU A 171 29.75 59.65 73.88
CA LEU A 171 28.50 59.27 73.21
C LEU A 171 27.57 58.46 74.11
N GLU A 172 28.14 57.64 75.01
CA GLU A 172 27.36 56.93 76.03
C GLU A 172 26.79 57.90 77.06
N GLU A 173 27.56 58.92 77.50
CA GLU A 173 27.06 59.98 78.39
C GLU A 173 26.00 60.90 77.73
N LEU A 174 26.11 61.18 76.43
CA LEU A 174 25.09 61.93 75.66
C LEU A 174 23.82 61.12 75.37
N MET A 175 23.94 59.79 75.26
CA MET A 175 22.78 58.90 75.13
C MET A 175 22.03 58.73 76.46
N GLU A 176 22.74 58.76 77.59
CA GLU A 176 22.13 58.70 78.92
C GLU A 176 21.42 60.00 79.32
N ASN A 177 21.87 61.17 78.84
CA ASN A 177 21.21 62.45 79.12
C ASN A 177 21.26 63.48 77.96
N PRO A 178 20.38 63.36 76.95
CA PRO A 178 20.37 64.24 75.77
C PRO A 178 19.95 65.70 76.03
N TYR A 179 19.59 66.07 77.27
CA TYR A 179 18.99 67.39 77.58
C TYR A 179 19.69 68.15 78.72
N LYS A 180 20.90 67.73 79.14
CA LYS A 180 21.55 68.25 80.35
C LYS A 180 21.78 69.78 80.32
N ASP A 181 21.92 70.39 79.14
CA ASP A 181 22.29 71.81 79.00
C ASP A 181 21.32 72.69 78.18
N PHE A 182 20.10 72.23 77.87
CA PHE A 182 19.16 73.03 77.04
C PHE A 182 18.16 73.87 77.87
N ASN A 183 18.26 75.19 77.67
CA ASN A 183 17.41 76.26 78.22
C ASN A 183 15.89 75.96 78.05
N PRO A 184 15.01 76.10 79.08
CA PRO A 184 13.63 75.60 79.07
C PRO A 184 12.72 76.10 77.94
N VAL A 185 13.06 77.25 77.33
CA VAL A 185 12.30 77.83 76.20
C VAL A 185 12.56 77.06 74.89
N MET A 186 13.73 76.46 74.72
CA MET A 186 14.09 75.68 73.52
C MET A 186 13.46 74.28 73.51
N ASN A 187 13.11 73.73 74.69
CA ASN A 187 12.56 72.38 74.81
C ASN A 187 11.17 72.22 74.16
N LYS A 188 10.28 73.23 74.26
CA LYS A 188 8.95 73.15 73.65
C LYS A 188 8.98 73.19 72.12
N SER A 189 9.87 73.99 71.54
CA SER A 189 10.02 74.12 70.08
C SER A 189 10.63 72.86 69.44
N MET A 190 11.63 72.26 70.10
CA MET A 190 12.23 71.00 69.67
C MET A 190 11.25 69.83 69.79
N GLN A 191 10.46 69.76 70.86
CA GLN A 191 9.47 68.70 71.05
C GLN A 191 8.35 68.73 70.00
N GLU A 192 7.95 69.91 69.52
CA GLU A 192 7.01 70.03 68.39
C GLU A 192 7.63 69.63 67.04
N MET A 193 8.94 69.87 66.81
CA MET A 193 9.63 69.41 65.60
C MET A 193 9.82 67.89 65.58
N VAL A 194 10.14 67.28 66.72
CA VAL A 194 10.26 65.82 66.84
C VAL A 194 8.91 65.14 66.57
N ASN A 195 7.81 65.72 67.07
CA ASN A 195 6.44 65.25 66.78
C ASN A 195 6.07 65.37 65.29
N LYS A 196 6.62 66.34 64.56
CA LYS A 196 6.40 66.49 63.10
C LYS A 196 7.26 65.55 62.26
N LEU A 197 8.35 65.01 62.80
CA LEU A 197 9.24 64.07 62.11
C LEU A 197 8.85 62.59 62.30
N SER A 198 7.89 62.28 63.18
CA SER A 198 7.40 60.91 63.42
C SER A 198 6.46 60.35 62.32
N ILE A 199 6.62 60.80 61.07
CA ILE A 199 5.77 60.40 59.92
C ILE A 199 6.05 58.95 59.48
N ASP A 200 7.17 58.36 59.89
CA ASP A 200 7.58 56.98 59.60
C ASP A 200 7.42 56.01 60.78
N ASP A 201 6.36 56.15 61.59
CA ASP A 201 5.99 55.11 62.56
C ASP A 201 5.49 53.85 61.81
N PRO A 202 6.19 52.70 61.90
CA PRO A 202 5.85 51.47 61.18
C PRO A 202 4.49 50.86 61.59
N LYS A 203 3.87 51.32 62.68
CA LYS A 203 2.52 50.87 63.09
C LYS A 203 1.39 51.62 62.38
N ARG A 204 1.67 52.67 61.62
CA ARG A 204 0.63 53.43 60.89
C ARG A 204 0.30 52.73 59.56
N PRO A 205 -0.93 52.24 59.33
CA PRO A 205 -1.25 51.42 58.17
C PRO A 205 -1.14 52.22 56.87
N ARG A 206 -0.10 51.97 56.08
CA ARG A 206 0.06 52.56 54.75
C ARG A 206 -0.94 51.92 53.78
N ARG A 207 -1.84 52.74 53.22
CA ARG A 207 -2.76 52.34 52.14
C ARG A 207 -1.94 51.92 50.91
N SER A 208 -1.94 50.63 50.58
CA SER A 208 -1.29 50.11 49.38
C SER A 208 -2.17 50.32 48.14
N LEU A 209 -1.66 51.03 47.14
CA LEU A 209 -2.28 51.11 45.81
C LEU A 209 -2.18 49.74 45.14
N LYS A 210 -3.31 49.02 45.05
CA LYS A 210 -3.44 47.80 44.26
C LYS A 210 -3.11 48.09 42.78
N LYS A 211 -1.95 47.65 42.30
CA LYS A 211 -1.67 47.58 40.85
C LYS A 211 -2.56 46.48 40.22
N LYS A 212 -3.41 46.86 39.26
CA LYS A 212 -4.21 45.96 38.42
C LYS A 212 -3.26 45.06 37.61
N ARG A 213 -3.46 43.73 37.63
CA ARG A 213 -2.73 42.78 36.77
C ARG A 213 -3.29 42.84 35.35
N GLY A 214 -2.42 42.96 34.35
CA GLY A 214 -2.78 42.90 32.93
C GLY A 214 -3.08 41.47 32.47
N ASN A 215 -4.14 41.33 31.68
CA ASN A 215 -4.55 40.11 30.99
C ASN A 215 -3.56 39.76 29.88
N SER A 216 -2.87 38.61 29.99
CA SER A 216 -2.13 38.03 28.87
C SER A 216 -3.06 37.09 28.08
N PRO A 217 -3.22 37.27 26.75
CA PRO A 217 -4.15 36.49 25.97
C PRO A 217 -3.61 35.07 25.72
N ALA A 218 -4.47 34.09 26.02
CA ALA A 218 -4.34 32.71 25.64
C ALA A 218 -4.05 32.57 24.13
N LYS A 219 -2.84 32.12 23.77
CA LYS A 219 -2.55 31.63 22.42
C LYS A 219 -3.22 30.25 22.24
N LYS A 220 -4.30 30.27 21.47
CA LYS A 220 -5.03 29.12 20.94
C LYS A 220 -4.07 28.16 20.20
N ARG A 221 -4.08 26.88 20.59
CA ARG A 221 -3.43 25.78 19.86
C ARG A 221 -4.07 25.66 18.47
N LYS A 222 -3.27 25.77 17.40
CA LYS A 222 -3.65 25.28 16.06
C LYS A 222 -3.41 23.78 16.02
N SER A 223 -4.45 22.96 16.17
CA SER A 223 -4.42 21.57 15.71
C SER A 223 -4.53 21.55 14.17
N PRO A 224 -3.92 20.57 13.47
CA PRO A 224 -4.08 20.45 12.03
C PRO A 224 -5.52 20.05 11.69
N PRO A 225 -6.10 20.54 10.59
CA PRO A 225 -7.48 20.18 10.23
C PRO A 225 -7.56 18.69 9.90
N LYS A 226 -8.47 17.99 10.58
CA LYS A 226 -8.98 16.67 10.14
C LYS A 226 -9.55 16.83 8.73
N LYS A 227 -8.86 16.34 7.70
CA LYS A 227 -9.49 16.15 6.40
C LYS A 227 -10.28 14.84 6.42
N SER A 228 -11.58 15.03 6.35
CA SER A 228 -12.64 14.05 6.19
C SER A 228 -12.51 13.25 4.89
N LYS A 229 -12.96 12.00 4.96
CA LYS A 229 -13.31 11.10 3.84
C LYS A 229 -14.03 11.85 2.72
N SER A 230 -13.66 11.59 1.47
CA SER A 230 -14.48 11.91 0.29
C SER A 230 -14.41 10.78 -0.73
N LYS A 231 -15.54 10.06 -0.80
CA LYS A 231 -16.18 9.32 -1.90
C LYS A 231 -15.31 8.72 -3.03
N LYS A 232 -15.38 7.38 -3.11
CA LYS A 232 -15.35 6.58 -4.35
C LYS A 232 -16.13 7.30 -5.47
N LYS A 233 -15.51 7.51 -6.63
CA LYS A 233 -16.22 7.67 -7.91
C LYS A 233 -15.83 6.47 -8.78
N LYS A 234 -16.80 5.58 -9.00
CA LYS A 234 -16.74 4.44 -9.92
C LYS A 234 -17.14 4.99 -11.29
N ALA A 235 -16.25 4.94 -12.28
CA ALA A 235 -16.59 5.21 -13.68
C ALA A 235 -16.75 3.86 -14.40
N LYS A 236 -17.75 3.77 -15.28
CA LYS A 236 -18.10 2.59 -16.10
C LYS A 236 -17.07 2.36 -17.19
#